data_AF-A0A7L3MKD2-F1
#
_entry.id   AF-A0A7L3MKD2-F1
#
_cell.length_a   1.000
_cell.length_b   1.000
_cell.length_c   1.000
_cell.angle_alpha   90.00
_cell.angle_beta   90.00
_cell.angle_gamma   90.00
#
_symmetry.space_group_name_H-M   'P 1'
#
loop_
_entity.id
_entity.type
_entity.pdbx_description
1 polymer ?
#
loop_
_entity_poly.entity_id
_entity_poly.type
_entity_poly.pdbx_seq_one_letter_code
_entity_poly.pdbx_strand_id
1 'polypeptide(L)'
;PLVQFFAPFELIRYNVELEEPVRDQRGLCVPVQPGETGLLVVKITAHTPFHGYAGDAGKTEKKILRDVLAKGDAFFDSGDLLAMDREGFIYFQDRVGDTFR
;
A
#
# COMPACT_ATOMS: atom_id res chain seq x y z
N PRO A 1 3.10 -5.34 15.91
CA PRO A 1 4.55 -5.66 15.82
C PRO A 1 5.41 -4.39 15.76
N LEU A 2 6.66 -4.45 16.25
CA LEU A 2 7.59 -3.31 16.36
C LEU A 2 7.82 -2.57 15.02
N VAL A 3 7.67 -3.28 13.90
CA VAL A 3 7.78 -2.76 12.53
C VAL A 3 6.71 -1.69 12.21
N GLN A 4 5.46 -1.86 12.65
CA GLN A 4 4.39 -0.88 12.41
C GLN A 4 4.60 0.44 13.17
N PHE A 5 5.42 0.43 14.23
CA PHE A 5 5.68 1.62 15.03
C PHE A 5 6.64 2.61 14.33
N PHE A 6 7.60 2.12 13.54
CA PHE A 6 8.60 2.95 12.86
C PHE A 6 8.23 3.30 11.42
N ALA A 7 7.42 2.49 10.76
CA ALA A 7 6.80 2.82 9.48
C ALA A 7 5.36 2.30 9.48
N PRO A 8 4.35 3.15 9.70
CA PRO A 8 2.96 2.71 9.69
C PRO A 8 2.60 2.26 8.27
N PHE A 9 2.55 0.94 8.09
CA PHE A 9 2.14 0.29 6.86
C PHE A 9 0.79 -0.41 7.06
N GLU A 10 0.10 -0.63 5.96
CA GLU A 10 -1.15 -1.39 5.90
C GLU A 10 -1.09 -2.40 4.74
N LEU A 11 -1.86 -3.47 4.85
CA LEU A 11 -2.14 -4.37 3.74
C LEU A 11 -3.59 -4.12 3.28
N ILE A 12 -3.76 -3.60 2.06
CA ILE A 12 -5.09 -3.28 1.52
C ILE A 12 -5.50 -4.25 0.42
N ARG A 13 -6.81 -4.50 0.30
CA ARG A 13 -7.37 -5.31 -0.77
C ARG A 13 -7.04 -4.68 -2.13
N TYR A 14 -6.61 -5.52 -3.06
CA TYR A 14 -6.19 -5.11 -4.39
C TYR A 14 -6.82 -6.02 -5.43
N ASN A 15 -7.42 -5.44 -6.47
CA ASN A 15 -7.93 -6.18 -7.61
C ASN A 15 -6.82 -6.26 -8.67
N VAL A 16 -6.25 -7.45 -8.85
CA VAL A 16 -5.14 -7.68 -9.78
C VAL A 16 -5.59 -7.57 -11.24
N GLU A 17 -6.85 -7.88 -11.55
CA GLU A 17 -7.37 -7.82 -12.93
C GLU A 17 -7.62 -6.37 -13.38
N LEU A 18 -8.09 -5.53 -12.46
CA LEU A 18 -8.34 -4.10 -12.71
C LEU A 18 -7.12 -3.22 -12.36
N GLU A 19 -6.07 -3.82 -11.79
CA GLU A 19 -4.85 -3.17 -11.33
C GLU A 19 -5.12 -1.97 -10.38
N GLU A 20 -6.11 -2.11 -9.49
CA GLU A 20 -6.54 -1.03 -8.59
C GLU A 20 -6.87 -1.51 -7.15
N PRO A 21 -6.72 -0.64 -6.13
CA PRO A 21 -7.19 -0.92 -4.79
C PRO A 21 -8.71 -1.03 -4.70
N VAL A 22 -9.21 -1.99 -3.92
CA VAL A 22 -10.64 -2.12 -3.64
C VAL A 22 -11.05 -1.08 -2.61
N ARG A 23 -12.08 -0.29 -2.93
CA ARG A 23 -12.60 0.79 -2.08
C ARG A 23 -14.02 0.54 -1.58
N ASP A 24 -14.31 1.04 -0.39
CA ASP A 24 -15.64 1.00 0.23
C ASP A 24 -16.57 2.11 -0.30
N GLN A 25 -17.81 2.16 0.22
CA GLN A 25 -18.80 3.18 -0.16
C GLN A 25 -18.40 4.62 0.20
N ARG A 26 -17.40 4.81 1.07
CA ARG A 26 -16.84 6.12 1.42
C ARG A 26 -15.67 6.51 0.50
N GLY A 27 -15.31 5.62 -0.42
CA GLY A 27 -14.16 5.76 -1.31
C GLY A 27 -12.82 5.54 -0.61
N LEU A 28 -12.80 4.84 0.54
CA LEU A 28 -11.57 4.49 1.27
C LEU A 28 -11.13 3.06 0.92
N CYS A 29 -9.83 2.79 0.92
CA CYS A 29 -9.32 1.44 0.67
C CYS A 29 -9.74 0.48 1.79
N VAL A 30 -9.99 -0.78 1.43
CA VAL A 30 -10.41 -1.82 2.38
C VAL A 30 -9.18 -2.60 2.88
N PRO A 31 -8.83 -2.59 4.18
CA PRO A 31 -7.77 -3.42 4.73
C PRO A 31 -8.09 -4.92 4.62
N VAL A 32 -7.06 -5.75 4.49
CA VAL A 32 -7.20 -7.22 4.49
C VAL A 32 -7.22 -7.78 5.91
N GLN A 33 -7.80 -8.96 6.08
CA GLN A 33 -7.72 -9.68 7.37
C GLN A 33 -6.38 -10.43 7.50
N PRO A 34 -5.93 -10.76 8.72
CA PRO A 34 -4.76 -11.61 8.90
C PRO A 34 -4.87 -12.92 8.12
N GLY A 35 -3.83 -13.25 7.36
CA GLY A 35 -3.76 -14.41 6.45
C GLY A 35 -4.26 -14.13 5.02
N GLU A 36 -4.93 -13.01 4.76
CA GLU A 36 -5.31 -12.59 3.41
C GLU A 36 -4.16 -11.83 2.73
N THR A 37 -4.06 -12.00 1.41
CA THR A 37 -3.11 -11.24 0.58
C THR A 37 -3.62 -9.84 0.33
N GLY A 38 -2.78 -8.83 0.58
CA GLY A 38 -3.06 -7.43 0.30
C GLY A 38 -1.83 -6.71 -0.27
N LEU A 39 -2.09 -5.59 -0.94
CA LEU A 39 -1.05 -4.67 -1.39
C LEU A 39 -0.45 -3.96 -0.18
N LEU A 40 0.88 -4.00 -0.08
CA LEU A 40 1.62 -3.26 0.92
C LEU A 40 1.63 -1.76 0.58
N VAL A 41 1.10 -0.95 1.50
CA VAL A 41 1.14 0.50 1.41
C VAL A 41 1.76 1.09 2.66
N VAL A 42 2.61 2.11 2.50
CA VAL A 42 3.32 2.76 3.62
C VAL A 42 2.86 4.19 3.76
N LYS A 43 2.38 4.59 4.94
CA LYS A 43 1.85 5.93 5.14
C LYS A 43 2.93 6.99 4.98
N ILE A 44 2.64 8.00 4.17
CA ILE A 44 3.50 9.15 3.96
C ILE A 44 3.24 10.14 5.10
N THR A 45 4.27 10.41 5.90
CA THR A 45 4.21 11.36 7.01
C THR A 45 5.47 12.24 7.02
N ALA A 46 5.51 13.24 7.91
CA ALA A 46 6.72 14.02 8.13
C ALA A 46 7.92 13.16 8.63
N HIS A 47 7.63 12.05 9.33
CA HIS A 47 8.65 11.13 9.85
C HIS A 47 8.98 9.99 8.87
N THR A 48 8.07 9.71 7.94
CA THR A 48 8.22 8.71 6.87
C THR A 48 7.91 9.35 5.51
N PRO A 49 8.73 10.30 5.05
CA PRO A 49 8.45 11.03 3.81
C PRO A 49 8.70 10.16 2.58
N PHE A 50 7.89 10.37 1.54
CA PHE A 50 8.20 9.92 0.19
C PHE A 50 8.50 11.15 -0.67
N HIS A 51 9.78 11.33 -1.02
CA HIS A 51 10.23 12.49 -1.80
C HIS A 51 9.97 12.35 -3.31
N GLY A 52 9.47 11.19 -3.74
CA GLY A 52 9.24 10.90 -5.15
C GLY A 52 10.50 10.49 -5.91
N TYR A 53 10.36 10.42 -7.22
CA TYR A 53 11.43 10.12 -8.16
C TYR A 53 12.02 11.40 -8.73
N ALA A 54 13.36 11.50 -8.70
CA ALA A 54 14.07 12.66 -9.24
C ALA A 54 13.75 12.84 -10.73
N GLY A 55 13.31 14.05 -11.10
CA GLY A 55 13.04 14.42 -12.50
C GLY A 55 11.76 13.83 -13.11
N ASP A 56 10.96 13.06 -12.37
CA ASP A 56 9.73 12.44 -12.88
C ASP A 56 8.58 12.56 -11.87
N ALA A 57 7.93 13.72 -11.88
CA ALA A 57 6.74 13.97 -11.05
C ALA A 57 5.55 13.07 -11.43
N GLY A 58 5.47 12.62 -12.69
CA GLY A 58 4.43 11.72 -13.15
C GLY A 58 4.55 10.34 -12.51
N LYS A 59 5.76 9.75 -12.51
CA LYS A 59 6.03 8.51 -11.77
C LYS A 59 5.85 8.67 -10.27
N THR A 60 6.16 9.84 -9.74
CA THR A 60 5.96 10.16 -8.32
C THR A 60 4.49 10.08 -7.95
N GLU A 61 3.61 10.79 -8.67
CA GLU A 61 2.18 10.79 -8.36
C GLU A 61 1.55 9.40 -8.54
N LYS A 62 1.99 8.63 -9.54
CA LYS A 62 1.53 7.24 -9.73
C LYS A 62 1.82 6.31 -8.54
N LYS A 63 2.81 6.64 -7.70
CA LYS A 63 3.14 5.88 -6.49
C LYS A 63 2.45 6.36 -5.23
N ILE A 64 1.62 7.41 -5.32
CA ILE A 64 0.90 7.97 -4.19
C ILE A 64 -0.57 7.56 -4.26
N LEU A 65 -1.01 6.74 -3.29
CA LEU A 65 -2.42 6.47 -3.06
C LEU A 65 -2.98 7.46 -2.05
N ARG A 66 -4.11 8.08 -2.40
CA ARG A 66 -4.83 9.03 -1.55
C ARG A 66 -6.10 8.41 -1.01
N ASP A 67 -6.57 8.95 0.12
CA ASP A 67 -7.81 8.53 0.77
C ASP A 67 -7.81 7.00 1.03
N VAL A 68 -6.74 6.49 1.66
CA VAL A 68 -6.54 5.07 1.91
C VAL A 68 -7.33 4.62 3.14
N LEU A 69 -7.04 5.17 4.32
CA LEU A 69 -7.74 4.81 5.56
C LEU A 69 -8.64 5.95 6.07
N ALA A 70 -8.33 7.18 5.68
CA ALA A 70 -9.10 8.36 5.99
C ALA A 70 -8.97 9.40 4.85
N LYS A 71 -9.98 10.26 4.71
CA LYS A 71 -9.92 11.35 3.72
C LYS A 71 -8.73 12.27 4.00
N GLY A 72 -7.94 12.54 2.96
CA GLY A 72 -6.76 13.40 3.00
C GLY A 72 -5.46 12.71 3.41
N ASP A 73 -5.48 11.43 3.77
CA ASP A 73 -4.24 10.69 3.97
C ASP A 73 -3.58 10.30 2.63
N ALA A 74 -2.29 10.00 2.69
CA ALA A 74 -1.49 9.61 1.55
C ALA A 74 -0.55 8.46 1.93
N PHE A 75 -0.45 7.49 1.05
CA PHE A 75 0.41 6.32 1.21
C PHE A 75 1.23 6.09 -0.06
N PHE A 76 2.44 5.58 0.13
CA PHE A 76 3.28 5.06 -0.93
C PHE A 76 2.83 3.63 -1.28
N ASP A 77 2.60 3.38 -2.57
CA ASP A 77 2.30 2.07 -3.14
C ASP A 77 3.60 1.31 -3.47
N SER A 78 3.89 0.23 -2.74
CA SER A 78 5.11 -0.55 -2.99
C SER A 78 5.04 -1.37 -4.28
N GLY A 79 3.84 -1.75 -4.73
CA GLY A 79 3.60 -2.74 -5.78
C GLY A 79 3.79 -4.20 -5.32
N ASP A 80 4.00 -4.47 -4.04
CA ASP A 80 4.20 -5.83 -3.54
C ASP A 80 2.92 -6.33 -2.84
N LEU A 81 2.46 -7.52 -3.24
CA LEU A 81 1.37 -8.25 -2.58
C LEU A 81 1.98 -9.14 -1.49
N LEU A 82 1.53 -8.92 -0.25
CA LEU A 82 2.00 -9.64 0.93
C LEU A 82 0.81 -10.22 1.69
N ALA A 83 1.04 -11.25 2.49
CA ALA A 83 0.11 -11.72 3.50
C ALA A 83 0.78 -11.64 4.87
N MET A 84 0.02 -11.25 5.91
CA MET A 84 0.52 -11.22 7.29
C MET A 84 -0.34 -12.13 8.15
N ASP A 85 0.29 -13.07 8.86
CA ASP A 85 -0.44 -13.96 9.77
C ASP A 85 -0.78 -13.28 11.11
N ARG A 86 -1.40 -14.04 12.03
CA ARG A 86 -1.80 -13.53 13.36
C ARG A 86 -0.62 -13.32 14.31
N GLU A 87 0.52 -13.94 14.03
CA GLU A 87 1.76 -13.77 14.80
C GLU A 87 2.59 -12.56 14.29
N GLY A 88 2.20 -12.01 13.14
CA GLY A 88 2.83 -10.84 12.53
C GLY A 88 3.96 -11.20 11.57
N PHE A 89 4.10 -12.47 11.16
CA PHE A 89 5.01 -12.85 10.09
C PHE A 89 4.43 -12.41 8.75
N ILE A 90 5.29 -11.84 7.92
CA ILE A 90 4.95 -11.29 6.60
C ILE A 90 5.52 -12.20 5.53
N TYR A 91 4.69 -12.57 4.57
CA TYR A 91 5.01 -13.48 3.48
C TYR A 91 4.81 -12.76 2.15
N PHE A 92 5.84 -12.76 1.32
CA PHE A 92 5.74 -12.27 -0.05
C PHE A 92 4.87 -13.21 -0.89
N GLN A 93 3.92 -12.65 -1.63
CA GLN A 93 3.01 -13.39 -2.50
C GLN A 93 3.31 -13.11 -3.96
N ASP A 94 3.37 -11.84 -4.36
CA ASP A 94 3.61 -11.44 -5.74
C ASP A 94 3.99 -9.96 -5.87
N ARG A 95 4.27 -9.51 -7.10
CA ARG A 95 4.47 -8.11 -7.47
C ARG A 95 3.53 -7.69 -8.60
N VAL A 96 2.93 -6.51 -8.44
CA VAL A 96 2.00 -5.90 -9.41
C VAL A 96 2.58 -4.61 -10.01
N GLY A 97 2.08 -4.26 -11.19
CA GLY A 97 2.50 -3.08 -11.97
C GLY A 97 3.61 -3.35 -12.99
N ASP A 98 3.92 -2.34 -13.80
CA ASP A 98 4.75 -2.40 -15.02
C ASP A 98 6.23 -2.78 -14.83
N THR A 99 6.66 -3.16 -13.63
CA THR A 99 8.11 -3.25 -13.37
C THR A 99 8.71 -4.58 -13.80
N PHE A 100 7.94 -5.66 -14.00
CA PHE A 100 8.33 -6.85 -14.80
C PHE A 100 7.08 -7.68 -15.21
N ARG A 101 6.82 -7.80 -16.52
CA ARG A 101 6.09 -8.88 -17.19
C ARG A 101 6.79 -9.18 -18.52
#